data_AF-A0A0M9WAQ0-F1
#
_entry.id   AF-A0A0M9WAQ0-F1
#
_cell.length_a   1.000
_cell.length_b   1.000
_cell.length_c   1.000
_cell.angle_alpha   90.00
_cell.angle_beta   90.00
_cell.angle_gamma   90.00
#
_symmetry.space_group_name_H-M   'P 1'
#
loop_
_entity.id
_entity.type
_entity.pdbx_description
1 polymer ?
#
loop_
_entity_poly.entity_id
_entity_poly.type
_entity_poly.pdbx_seq_one_letter_code
_entity_poly.pdbx_strand_id
1 'polypeptide(L)'
;MTSTDDASGREKQRGQLLRQTRETNNAATPQPSNHVPSTSAGPTQFYREILQRKGIQIAHLTPPNMTQLFSPIALRALRTLIHRPAVSSPLCRTITTSPAISFAAKQSPITSRLNSHPVFRTAAAGFAAVPKRQFSSSPIIRATYNQVRRGIRTGQQARRGGSPALKGTPGLKGVCLKTGVTKPKKPNSGERKVARVRLSSGKVITAYIPGEGHNIQQHSVVQVRGGRAQDCPGVKYTLVRGAMDLGGVGSRMTSRSKYGAKKPKTN
;
A
#
# COMPACT_ATOMS: atom_id res chain seq x y z
N MET A 1 42.40 -67.61 8.76
CA MET A 1 42.23 -67.87 7.31
C MET A 1 41.10 -66.98 6.81
N THR A 2 41.42 -66.23 5.77
CA THR A 2 40.69 -65.09 5.18
C THR A 2 39.46 -65.50 4.36
N SER A 3 38.40 -64.71 4.40
CA SER A 3 37.44 -64.62 3.28
C SER A 3 36.72 -63.27 3.28
N THR A 4 37.39 -62.27 2.73
CA THR A 4 36.76 -61.14 2.04
C THR A 4 36.61 -61.54 0.58
N ASP A 5 35.40 -61.53 0.03
CA ASP A 5 35.08 -61.15 -1.35
C ASP A 5 33.57 -61.38 -1.61
N ASP A 6 32.90 -60.37 -2.21
CA ASP A 6 31.62 -60.46 -2.98
C ASP A 6 30.79 -59.15 -2.99
N ALA A 7 31.42 -57.97 -2.92
CA ALA A 7 30.71 -56.68 -3.09
C ALA A 7 30.69 -56.16 -4.54
N SER A 8 31.47 -56.73 -5.45
CA SER A 8 31.69 -56.20 -6.82
C SER A 8 30.59 -56.55 -7.84
N GLY A 9 29.82 -57.63 -7.59
CA GLY A 9 28.87 -58.17 -8.58
C GLY A 9 27.51 -57.45 -8.66
N ARG A 10 27.03 -56.86 -7.56
CA ARG A 10 25.67 -56.26 -7.51
C ARG A 10 25.58 -54.84 -8.06
N GLU A 11 26.70 -54.11 -8.09
CA GLU A 11 26.74 -52.73 -8.59
C GLU A 11 26.65 -52.67 -10.12
N LYS A 12 27.23 -53.66 -10.82
CA LYS A 12 27.21 -53.72 -12.30
C LYS A 12 25.82 -54.02 -12.88
N GLN A 13 25.02 -54.82 -12.18
CA GLN A 13 23.65 -55.14 -12.62
C GLN A 13 22.68 -53.95 -12.46
N ARG A 14 22.87 -53.11 -11.43
CA ARG A 14 22.09 -51.87 -11.26
C ARG A 14 22.42 -50.80 -12.31
N GLY A 15 23.68 -50.72 -12.74
CA GLY A 15 24.10 -49.79 -13.79
C GLY A 15 23.57 -50.12 -15.19
N GLN A 16 23.40 -51.41 -15.52
CA GLN A 16 22.85 -51.83 -16.81
C GLN A 16 21.35 -51.62 -16.92
N LEU A 17 20.58 -51.84 -15.84
CA LEU A 17 19.14 -51.61 -15.83
C LEU A 17 18.77 -50.12 -16.01
N LEU A 18 19.59 -49.21 -15.46
CA LEU A 18 19.43 -47.76 -15.58
C LEU A 18 19.84 -47.20 -16.96
N ARG A 19 20.62 -47.95 -17.76
CA ARG A 19 20.94 -47.60 -19.15
C ARG A 19 19.83 -47.98 -20.12
N GLN A 20 19.16 -49.11 -19.91
CA GLN A 20 18.04 -49.55 -20.77
C GLN A 20 16.81 -48.63 -20.69
N THR A 21 16.55 -48.00 -19.54
CA THR A 21 15.43 -47.05 -19.38
C THR A 21 15.68 -45.67 -20.01
N ARG A 22 16.87 -45.41 -20.57
CA ARG A 22 17.20 -44.13 -21.24
C ARG A 22 17.11 -44.17 -22.76
N GLU A 23 16.96 -45.35 -23.37
CA GLU A 23 16.98 -45.50 -24.84
C GLU A 23 15.59 -45.63 -25.48
N THR A 24 14.52 -45.84 -24.72
CA THR A 24 13.16 -46.04 -25.28
C THR A 24 12.30 -44.77 -25.43
N ASN A 25 12.82 -43.58 -25.08
CA ASN A 25 12.04 -42.33 -25.14
C ASN A 25 12.44 -41.39 -26.30
N ASN A 26 13.31 -41.83 -27.21
CA ASN A 26 13.69 -41.07 -28.42
C ASN A 26 12.95 -41.57 -29.68
N ALA A 27 11.66 -41.87 -29.56
CA ALA A 27 10.78 -42.09 -30.70
C ALA A 27 10.07 -40.77 -31.08
N ALA A 28 10.35 -40.34 -32.31
CA ALA A 28 9.82 -39.22 -33.07
C ALA A 28 8.49 -38.59 -32.59
N THR A 29 8.55 -37.30 -32.24
CA THR A 29 7.38 -36.40 -32.26
C THR A 29 7.43 -35.56 -33.56
N PRO A 30 6.37 -35.50 -34.37
CA PRO A 30 6.35 -34.72 -35.60
C PRO A 30 6.35 -33.22 -35.30
N GLN A 31 7.17 -32.48 -36.04
CA GLN A 31 7.26 -31.01 -35.99
C GLN A 31 5.95 -30.38 -36.49
N PRO A 32 5.31 -29.44 -35.76
CA PRO A 32 4.26 -28.62 -36.35
C PRO A 32 4.89 -27.54 -37.22
N SER A 33 4.51 -27.51 -38.50
CA SER A 33 4.82 -26.45 -39.44
C SER A 33 4.17 -25.14 -38.97
N ASN A 34 5.00 -24.12 -38.71
CA ASN A 34 4.52 -22.76 -38.46
C ASN A 34 4.13 -22.11 -39.79
N HIS A 35 2.92 -22.40 -40.27
CA HIS A 35 2.24 -21.53 -41.21
C HIS A 35 1.31 -20.61 -40.42
N VAL A 36 1.62 -19.32 -40.39
CA VAL A 36 0.74 -18.28 -39.84
C VAL A 36 -0.26 -17.90 -40.92
N PRO A 37 -1.58 -18.10 -40.74
CA PRO A 37 -2.57 -17.38 -41.53
C PRO A 37 -2.74 -15.99 -40.92
N SER A 38 -2.42 -14.97 -41.72
CA SER A 38 -2.82 -13.60 -41.43
C SER A 38 -4.34 -13.49 -41.57
N THR A 39 -5.07 -13.36 -40.47
CA THR A 39 -6.48 -12.94 -40.54
C THR A 39 -6.82 -12.03 -39.37
N SER A 40 -6.93 -10.74 -39.70
CA SER A 40 -7.53 -9.69 -38.90
C SER A 40 -9.04 -9.94 -38.76
N ALA A 41 -9.51 -10.37 -37.59
CA ALA A 41 -10.94 -10.40 -37.29
C ALA A 41 -11.18 -10.06 -35.81
N GLY A 42 -11.95 -9.01 -35.56
CA GLY A 42 -12.22 -8.46 -34.24
C GLY A 42 -13.16 -9.29 -33.36
N PRO A 43 -13.43 -8.82 -32.12
CA PRO A 43 -14.08 -9.57 -31.03
C PRO A 43 -15.57 -9.90 -31.25
N THR A 44 -16.12 -9.65 -32.44
CA THR A 44 -17.55 -9.83 -32.78
C THR A 44 -17.87 -11.22 -33.33
N GLN A 45 -16.87 -12.00 -33.76
CA GLN A 45 -17.07 -13.34 -34.36
C GLN A 45 -17.29 -14.43 -33.28
N PHE A 46 -16.62 -14.33 -32.13
CA PHE A 46 -16.67 -15.36 -31.07
C PHE A 46 -18.05 -15.47 -30.40
N TYR A 47 -18.81 -14.37 -30.33
CA TYR A 47 -20.17 -14.39 -29.78
C TYR A 47 -21.21 -14.95 -30.76
N ARG A 48 -20.97 -14.89 -32.08
CA ARG A 48 -21.86 -15.50 -33.09
C ARG A 48 -21.77 -17.01 -33.10
N GLU A 49 -20.57 -17.56 -32.90
CA GLU A 49 -20.34 -19.01 -32.92
C GLU A 49 -20.94 -19.73 -31.70
N ILE A 50 -20.99 -19.05 -30.53
CA ILE A 50 -21.64 -19.58 -29.32
C ILE A 50 -23.17 -19.60 -29.44
N LEU A 51 -23.77 -18.64 -30.15
CA LEU A 51 -25.22 -18.54 -30.32
C LEU A 51 -25.77 -19.51 -31.37
N GLN A 52 -24.99 -19.89 -32.38
CA GLN A 52 -25.40 -20.91 -33.37
C GLN A 52 -25.42 -22.33 -32.81
N ARG A 53 -24.59 -22.66 -31.81
CA ARG A 53 -24.63 -23.99 -31.14
C ARG A 53 -25.83 -24.19 -30.23
N LYS A 54 -26.63 -23.14 -29.95
CA LYS A 54 -27.83 -23.20 -29.09
C LYS A 54 -29.16 -23.13 -29.87
N GLY A 55 -29.15 -23.12 -31.20
CA GLY A 55 -30.38 -23.21 -32.00
C GLY A 55 -31.34 -22.03 -31.85
N ILE A 56 -30.86 -20.84 -31.47
CA ILE A 56 -31.69 -19.64 -31.31
C ILE A 56 -31.60 -18.82 -32.60
N GLN A 57 -32.68 -18.83 -33.39
CA GLN A 57 -32.84 -17.95 -34.55
C GLN A 57 -33.07 -16.52 -34.08
N ILE A 58 -32.23 -15.57 -34.53
CA ILE A 58 -32.43 -14.14 -34.28
C ILE A 58 -33.02 -13.53 -35.54
N ALA A 59 -34.29 -13.14 -35.46
CA ALA A 59 -34.98 -12.39 -36.51
C ALA A 59 -34.28 -11.06 -36.78
N HIS A 60 -34.14 -10.72 -38.06
CA HIS A 60 -33.51 -9.52 -38.55
C HIS A 60 -34.40 -8.31 -38.23
N LEU A 61 -34.08 -7.56 -37.16
CA LEU A 61 -34.72 -6.27 -36.85
C LEU A 61 -33.76 -5.14 -37.23
N THR A 62 -34.09 -4.45 -38.31
CA THR A 62 -33.52 -3.16 -38.69
C THR A 62 -33.97 -2.08 -37.69
N PRO A 63 -33.07 -1.30 -37.09
CA PRO A 63 -33.48 -0.18 -36.25
C PRO A 63 -33.86 1.04 -37.12
N PRO A 64 -34.98 1.72 -36.85
CA PRO A 64 -35.29 2.99 -37.50
C PRO A 64 -34.40 4.11 -36.97
N ASN A 65 -34.00 4.99 -37.90
CA ASN A 65 -33.36 6.27 -37.64
C ASN A 65 -34.14 7.09 -36.61
N MET A 66 -33.50 7.44 -35.49
CA MET A 66 -33.93 8.52 -34.59
C MET A 66 -32.73 9.39 -34.26
N THR A 67 -32.55 10.44 -35.07
CA THR A 67 -31.74 11.61 -34.71
C THR A 67 -32.62 12.63 -34.00
N GLN A 68 -31.98 13.37 -33.08
CA GLN A 68 -32.42 14.60 -32.41
C GLN A 68 -33.39 14.44 -31.22
N LEU A 69 -32.89 14.79 -30.03
CA LEU A 69 -33.28 16.03 -29.31
C LEU A 69 -32.97 15.90 -27.80
N PHE A 70 -31.70 16.11 -27.42
CA PHE A 70 -31.41 16.66 -26.10
C PHE A 70 -30.34 17.72 -26.26
N SER A 71 -30.77 18.99 -26.26
CA SER A 71 -29.86 20.12 -26.25
C SER A 71 -29.05 20.10 -24.93
N PRO A 72 -27.76 20.47 -24.95
CA PRO A 72 -26.91 20.49 -23.76
C PRO A 72 -27.37 21.50 -22.69
N ILE A 73 -28.37 22.32 -23.01
CA ILE A 73 -28.97 23.34 -22.14
C ILE A 73 -29.95 22.68 -21.15
N ALA A 74 -30.71 21.67 -21.57
CA ALA A 74 -31.71 20.99 -20.72
C ALA A 74 -31.05 20.19 -19.56
N LEU A 75 -29.89 19.57 -19.82
CA LEU A 75 -29.12 18.84 -18.80
C LEU A 75 -28.46 19.77 -17.77
N ARG A 76 -28.32 21.06 -18.06
CA ARG A 76 -27.78 22.07 -17.11
C ARG A 76 -28.84 22.59 -16.15
N ALA A 77 -30.09 22.70 -16.60
CA ALA A 77 -31.22 23.17 -15.80
C ALA A 77 -31.65 22.16 -14.71
N LEU A 78 -31.48 20.85 -14.94
CA LEU A 78 -31.80 19.81 -13.96
C LEU A 78 -30.86 19.78 -12.74
N ARG A 79 -29.76 20.54 -12.74
CA ARG A 79 -28.76 20.54 -11.67
C ARG A 79 -29.01 21.56 -10.55
N THR A 80 -30.05 22.41 -10.67
CA THR A 80 -30.33 23.48 -9.69
C THR A 80 -31.50 23.18 -8.74
N LEU A 81 -32.13 22.01 -8.83
CA LEU A 81 -33.34 21.69 -8.04
C LEU A 81 -33.12 20.81 -6.79
N ILE A 82 -31.88 20.61 -6.35
CA ILE A 82 -31.62 19.93 -5.07
C ILE A 82 -30.46 20.63 -4.35
N HIS A 83 -30.71 21.74 -3.65
CA HIS A 83 -29.89 22.18 -2.51
C HIS A 83 -30.76 22.99 -1.54
N ARG A 84 -31.21 22.33 -0.46
CA ARG A 84 -31.73 22.96 0.77
C ARG A 84 -30.54 23.42 1.63
N PRO A 85 -30.51 24.66 2.17
CA PRO A 85 -29.62 24.99 3.27
C PRO A 85 -30.37 24.88 4.61
N ALA A 86 -29.93 23.96 5.47
CA ALA A 86 -30.23 24.02 6.90
C ALA A 86 -29.13 24.83 7.60
N VAL A 87 -29.58 25.79 8.40
CA VAL A 87 -28.78 26.76 9.13
C VAL A 87 -28.33 26.14 10.46
N SER A 88 -27.02 26.08 10.73
CA SER A 88 -26.50 25.97 12.10
C SER A 88 -25.16 26.69 12.19
N SER A 89 -25.17 27.78 12.94
CA SER A 89 -24.05 28.66 13.28
C SER A 89 -22.99 27.97 14.16
N PRO A 90 -21.69 28.29 14.02
CA PRO A 90 -20.71 27.98 15.05
C PRO A 90 -20.53 29.17 15.99
N LEU A 91 -20.74 28.92 17.28
CA LEU A 91 -20.42 29.81 18.39
C LEU A 91 -18.90 30.09 18.47
N CYS A 92 -18.56 31.36 18.56
CA CYS A 92 -17.22 31.88 18.82
C CYS A 92 -16.71 31.39 20.18
N ARG A 93 -15.52 30.76 20.22
CA ARG A 93 -14.76 30.57 21.46
C ARG A 93 -13.78 31.71 21.64
N THR A 94 -14.08 32.58 22.59
CA THR A 94 -13.19 33.60 23.13
C THR A 94 -12.11 32.92 23.97
N ILE A 95 -10.83 33.24 23.70
CA ILE A 95 -9.70 32.77 24.51
C ILE A 95 -9.53 33.76 25.66
N THR A 96 -9.97 33.38 26.85
CA THR A 96 -9.77 34.15 28.09
C THR A 96 -8.43 33.75 28.71
N THR A 97 -7.45 34.66 28.66
CA THR A 97 -6.20 34.54 29.41
C THR A 97 -6.48 34.72 30.90
N SER A 98 -6.24 33.67 31.69
CA SER A 98 -6.31 33.71 33.16
C SER A 98 -4.92 34.02 33.73
N PRO A 99 -4.79 34.88 34.77
CA PRO A 99 -3.51 35.12 35.43
C PRO A 99 -3.14 33.95 36.34
N ALA A 100 -1.84 33.67 36.41
CA ALA A 100 -1.25 32.61 37.23
C ALA A 100 -1.45 32.88 38.73
N ILE A 101 -1.94 31.86 39.44
CA ILE A 101 -2.04 31.83 40.89
C ILE A 101 -0.65 31.52 41.46
N SER A 102 -0.11 32.48 42.21
CA SER A 102 1.12 32.40 42.97
C SER A 102 0.93 31.51 44.19
N PHE A 103 1.58 30.35 44.24
CA PHE A 103 1.69 29.57 45.47
C PHE A 103 2.84 30.13 46.32
N ALA A 104 2.49 30.75 47.44
CA ALA A 104 3.41 31.21 48.47
C ALA A 104 3.90 30.01 49.31
N ALA A 105 5.16 29.61 49.15
CA ALA A 105 5.83 28.68 50.05
C ALA A 105 6.53 29.47 51.17
N LYS A 106 6.20 29.13 52.42
CA LYS A 106 6.80 29.69 53.64
C LYS A 106 8.27 29.28 53.78
N GLN A 107 9.06 30.23 54.28
CA GLN A 107 10.49 30.12 54.56
C GLN A 107 10.77 29.33 55.87
N SER A 108 11.89 28.63 55.90
CA SER A 108 12.77 28.60 57.08
C SER A 108 14.22 28.32 56.64
N PRO A 109 15.23 29.05 57.17
CA PRO A 109 16.63 28.97 56.75
C PRO A 109 17.41 27.96 57.58
N ILE A 110 18.62 27.55 57.14
CA ILE A 110 19.87 27.42 57.91
C ILE A 110 20.89 26.55 57.14
N THR A 111 22.18 26.93 57.27
CA THR A 111 23.44 26.24 56.89
C THR A 111 23.96 26.31 55.44
N SER A 112 24.56 27.46 55.14
CA SER A 112 25.97 27.70 54.77
C SER A 112 26.88 26.60 54.16
N ARG A 113 27.67 27.08 53.17
CA ARG A 113 29.02 26.69 52.72
C ARG A 113 29.11 25.63 51.61
N LEU A 114 29.32 26.08 50.37
CA LEU A 114 30.65 26.20 49.76
C LEU A 114 30.48 26.79 48.34
N ASN A 115 31.11 27.93 48.13
CA ASN A 115 30.98 28.76 46.95
C ASN A 115 32.17 28.47 46.03
N SER A 116 31.95 27.72 44.95
CA SER A 116 32.90 27.61 43.84
C SER A 116 32.14 27.61 42.52
N HIS A 117 31.95 28.80 41.96
CA HIS A 117 31.48 28.96 40.58
C HIS A 117 32.70 29.09 39.66
N PRO A 118 32.85 28.26 38.61
CA PRO A 118 33.85 28.52 37.58
C PRO A 118 33.44 29.80 36.82
N VAL A 119 34.34 30.77 36.80
CA VAL A 119 34.22 31.98 35.98
C VAL A 119 34.44 31.61 34.51
N PHE A 120 33.37 31.19 33.84
CA PHE A 120 33.26 31.33 32.39
C PHE A 120 32.30 32.46 32.09
N ARG A 121 32.84 33.67 32.16
CA ARG A 121 32.21 34.90 31.68
C ARG A 121 32.37 34.93 30.16
N THR A 122 31.63 34.09 29.44
CA THR A 122 31.40 34.38 28.03
C THR A 122 30.51 35.62 27.99
N ALA A 123 31.06 36.73 27.52
CA ALA A 123 30.28 37.90 27.20
C ALA A 123 29.08 37.43 26.36
N ALA A 124 27.87 37.76 26.78
CA ALA A 124 26.69 37.63 25.96
C ALA A 124 26.90 38.57 24.77
N ALA A 125 27.55 38.07 23.72
CA ALA A 125 27.51 38.68 22.41
C ALA A 125 26.02 38.72 22.07
N GLY A 126 25.44 39.93 22.15
CA GLY A 126 24.05 40.14 21.81
C GLY A 126 23.82 39.51 20.46
N PHE A 127 22.93 38.52 20.40
CA PHE A 127 22.49 37.98 19.13
C PHE A 127 21.93 39.16 18.35
N ALA A 128 22.67 39.64 17.35
CA ALA A 128 22.21 40.68 16.45
C ALA A 128 20.83 40.25 15.97
N ALA A 129 19.84 41.12 16.20
CA ALA A 129 18.45 40.83 15.86
C ALA A 129 18.40 40.42 14.38
N VAL A 130 18.22 39.12 14.13
CA VAL A 130 18.10 38.62 12.76
C VAL A 130 16.92 39.36 12.14
N PRO A 131 17.10 40.08 11.02
CA PRO A 131 16.00 40.79 10.39
C PRO A 131 14.91 39.76 10.06
N LYS A 132 13.74 39.93 10.69
CA LYS A 132 12.55 39.14 10.35
C LYS A 132 12.26 39.44 8.88
N ARG A 133 12.52 38.47 8.00
CA ARG A 133 12.21 38.58 6.56
C ARG A 133 10.73 38.97 6.43
N GLN A 134 10.47 40.20 5.99
CA GLN A 134 9.12 40.73 5.71
C GLN A 134 8.58 40.29 4.35
N PHE A 135 9.30 39.45 3.61
CA PHE A 135 8.85 38.98 2.31
C PHE A 135 7.96 37.74 2.46
N SER A 136 6.69 37.96 2.77
CA SER A 136 5.66 37.08 2.19
C SER A 136 5.58 37.46 0.70
N SER A 137 6.35 36.79 -0.15
CA SER A 137 6.42 37.03 -1.60
C SER A 137 5.12 36.75 -2.36
N SER A 138 4.10 36.24 -1.67
CA SER A 138 2.77 36.06 -2.25
C SER A 138 1.92 37.30 -1.96
N PRO A 139 1.48 38.05 -3.00
CA PRO A 139 0.51 39.12 -2.80
C PRO A 139 -0.76 38.51 -2.21
N ILE A 140 -1.29 39.09 -1.14
CA ILE A 140 -2.63 38.74 -0.64
C ILE A 140 -3.57 39.08 -1.78
N ILE A 141 -4.09 38.08 -2.49
CA ILE A 141 -5.09 38.27 -3.55
C ILE A 141 -6.32 38.85 -2.85
N ARG A 142 -6.46 40.18 -2.89
CA ARG A 142 -7.61 40.88 -2.31
C ARG A 142 -8.78 40.63 -3.25
N ALA A 143 -9.65 39.70 -2.89
CA ALA A 143 -10.93 39.53 -3.56
C ALA A 143 -11.90 40.64 -3.11
N THR A 144 -12.71 41.16 -4.04
CA THR A 144 -13.75 42.14 -3.73
C THR A 144 -14.90 41.50 -2.94
N TYR A 145 -15.68 42.31 -2.24
CA TYR A 145 -16.83 41.83 -1.46
C TYR A 145 -17.79 40.98 -2.30
N ASN A 146 -18.12 41.41 -3.52
CA ASN A 146 -19.00 40.66 -4.42
C ASN A 146 -18.37 39.33 -4.91
N GLN A 147 -17.05 39.25 -5.08
CA GLN A 147 -16.36 38.00 -5.40
C GLN A 147 -16.39 37.02 -4.22
N VAL A 148 -16.20 37.52 -2.99
CA VAL A 148 -16.35 36.73 -1.76
C VAL A 148 -17.80 36.28 -1.57
N ARG A 149 -18.77 37.17 -1.80
CA ARG A 149 -20.21 36.86 -1.78
C ARG A 149 -20.59 35.77 -2.79
N ARG A 150 -19.90 35.71 -3.93
CA ARG A 150 -20.02 34.65 -4.96
C ARG A 150 -19.25 33.36 -4.63
N GLY A 151 -18.60 33.27 -3.47
CA GLY A 151 -17.97 32.05 -2.99
C GLY A 151 -16.56 31.76 -3.53
N ILE A 152 -15.81 32.78 -3.97
CA ILE A 152 -14.44 32.60 -4.49
C ILE A 152 -13.48 31.95 -3.47
N ARG A 153 -13.75 32.09 -2.17
CA ARG A 153 -12.95 31.51 -1.09
C ARG A 153 -13.33 30.04 -0.89
N THR A 154 -12.69 29.16 -1.65
CA THR A 154 -12.80 27.71 -1.45
C THR A 154 -11.68 27.22 -0.55
N GLY A 155 -12.00 26.29 0.36
CA GLY A 155 -11.01 25.63 1.20
C GLY A 155 -10.07 24.77 0.35
N GLN A 156 -8.81 24.64 0.78
CA GLN A 156 -7.89 23.73 0.12
C GLN A 156 -8.44 22.29 0.15
N GLN A 157 -8.40 21.61 -0.99
CA GLN A 157 -8.83 20.21 -1.06
C GLN A 157 -7.99 19.34 -0.11
N ALA A 158 -8.67 18.49 0.67
CA ALA A 158 -8.01 17.56 1.57
C ALA A 158 -7.05 16.63 0.81
N ARG A 159 -5.85 16.44 1.36
CA ARG A 159 -4.88 15.48 0.82
C ARG A 159 -5.44 14.07 0.91
N ARG A 160 -5.29 13.29 -0.17
CA ARG A 160 -5.68 11.88 -0.16
C ARG A 160 -4.72 11.09 0.74
N GLY A 161 -5.27 10.37 1.71
CA GLY A 161 -4.49 9.49 2.58
C GLY A 161 -3.81 8.36 1.80
N GLY A 162 -2.58 8.00 2.20
CA GLY A 162 -1.82 6.92 1.55
C GLY A 162 -2.47 5.53 1.67
N SER A 163 -3.22 5.30 2.76
CA SER A 163 -3.89 4.04 3.10
C SER A 163 -5.40 4.21 3.36
N PRO A 164 -6.23 4.46 2.32
CA PRO A 164 -7.66 4.75 2.49
C PRO A 164 -8.49 3.61 3.11
N ALA A 165 -8.03 2.36 3.06
CA ALA A 165 -8.79 1.22 3.58
C ALA A 165 -8.76 1.12 5.12
N LEU A 166 -7.79 1.77 5.78
CA LEU A 166 -7.66 1.73 7.24
C LEU A 166 -8.59 2.73 7.96
N LYS A 167 -9.31 3.61 7.24
CA LYS A 167 -10.31 4.56 7.79
C LYS A 167 -9.86 5.27 9.09
N GLY A 168 -8.61 5.75 9.15
CA GLY A 168 -8.08 6.46 10.34
C GLY A 168 -7.53 5.58 11.46
N THR A 169 -7.61 4.25 11.34
CA THR A 169 -6.99 3.31 12.28
C THR A 169 -5.51 3.07 11.93
N PRO A 170 -4.65 2.80 12.93
CA PRO A 170 -3.22 2.52 12.68
C PRO A 170 -3.00 1.19 11.93
N GLY A 171 -3.88 0.21 12.13
CA GLY A 171 -3.85 -1.07 11.43
C GLY A 171 -5.14 -1.86 11.62
N LEU A 172 -5.36 -2.85 10.75
CA LEU A 172 -6.53 -3.72 10.78
C LEU A 172 -6.13 -5.18 10.63
N LYS A 173 -6.86 -6.06 11.31
CA LYS A 173 -6.83 -7.51 11.08
C LYS A 173 -7.35 -7.82 9.67
N GLY A 174 -6.75 -8.81 9.02
CA GLY A 174 -7.25 -9.36 7.76
C GLY A 174 -6.88 -10.83 7.58
N VAL A 175 -7.54 -11.45 6.61
CA VAL A 175 -7.31 -12.84 6.19
C VAL A 175 -6.69 -12.85 4.80
N CYS A 176 -5.58 -13.56 4.63
CA CYS A 176 -4.92 -13.73 3.35
C CYS A 176 -5.78 -14.56 2.40
N LEU A 177 -6.05 -14.04 1.20
CA LEU A 177 -6.76 -14.73 0.12
C LEU A 177 -5.81 -15.47 -0.80
N LYS A 178 -4.67 -14.84 -1.11
CA LYS A 178 -3.58 -15.48 -1.88
C LYS A 178 -2.26 -14.78 -1.60
N THR A 179 -1.19 -15.55 -1.56
CA THR A 179 0.19 -15.03 -1.61
C THR A 179 0.68 -15.06 -3.05
N GLY A 180 1.58 -14.15 -3.40
CA GLY A 180 2.11 -14.05 -4.74
C GLY A 180 3.32 -13.13 -4.84
N VAL A 181 3.87 -13.06 -6.04
CA VAL A 181 5.04 -12.23 -6.35
C VAL A 181 4.64 -11.18 -7.38
N THR A 182 5.09 -9.94 -7.20
CA THR A 182 4.86 -8.84 -8.14
C THR A 182 6.20 -8.27 -8.60
N LYS A 183 6.37 -8.08 -9.91
CA LYS A 183 7.54 -7.39 -10.47
C LYS A 183 7.40 -5.87 -10.22
N PRO A 184 8.48 -5.18 -9.81
CA PRO A 184 8.45 -3.74 -9.57
C PRO A 184 8.32 -2.95 -10.88
N LYS A 185 8.01 -1.65 -10.77
CA LYS A 185 8.11 -0.73 -11.90
C LYS A 185 9.58 -0.50 -12.28
N LYS A 186 9.85 -0.26 -13.57
CA LYS A 186 11.14 0.24 -14.09
C LYS A 186 11.51 1.53 -13.36
N PRO A 187 12.79 1.82 -13.01
CA PRO A 187 14.05 1.15 -13.39
C PRO A 187 14.40 -0.10 -12.59
N ASN A 188 13.64 -0.38 -11.53
CA ASN A 188 13.97 -1.45 -10.60
C ASN A 188 13.59 -2.81 -11.19
N SER A 189 14.30 -3.86 -10.78
CA SER A 189 14.03 -5.25 -11.16
C SER A 189 13.98 -6.15 -9.91
N GLY A 190 13.58 -7.40 -10.10
CA GLY A 190 13.50 -8.39 -9.02
C GLY A 190 12.06 -8.76 -8.63
N GLU A 191 11.92 -9.40 -7.49
CA GLU A 191 10.67 -10.01 -7.04
C GLU A 191 10.23 -9.46 -5.69
N ARG A 192 9.00 -8.95 -5.62
CA ARG A 192 8.41 -8.43 -4.39
C ARG A 192 7.33 -9.38 -3.90
N LYS A 193 7.49 -9.86 -2.67
CA LYS A 193 6.55 -10.76 -2.00
C LYS A 193 5.33 -9.97 -1.53
N VAL A 194 4.15 -10.38 -1.97
CA VAL A 194 2.90 -9.65 -1.79
C VAL A 194 1.78 -10.62 -1.40
N ALA A 195 0.82 -10.16 -0.63
CA ALA A 195 -0.40 -10.90 -0.30
C ALA A 195 -1.65 -10.10 -0.70
N ARG A 196 -2.66 -10.77 -1.25
CA ARG A 196 -4.02 -10.24 -1.29
C ARG A 196 -4.70 -10.57 0.02
N VAL A 197 -5.24 -9.56 0.68
CA VAL A 197 -5.80 -9.68 2.04
C VAL A 197 -7.20 -9.09 2.06
N ARG A 198 -8.17 -9.82 2.60
CA ARG A 198 -9.48 -9.30 2.95
C ARG A 198 -9.42 -8.75 4.37
N LEU A 199 -9.56 -7.44 4.51
CA LEU A 199 -9.59 -6.80 5.83
C LEU A 199 -10.88 -7.16 6.56
N SER A 200 -10.86 -7.06 7.88
CA SER A 200 -12.05 -7.08 8.74
C SER A 200 -13.13 -6.09 8.30
N SER A 201 -12.74 -4.97 7.69
CA SER A 201 -13.66 -3.99 7.09
C SER A 201 -14.33 -4.45 5.79
N GLY A 202 -14.07 -5.68 5.33
CA GLY A 202 -14.60 -6.27 4.09
C GLY A 202 -13.81 -5.89 2.82
N LYS A 203 -13.00 -4.83 2.85
CA LYS A 203 -12.22 -4.38 1.70
C LYS A 203 -11.09 -5.37 1.39
N VAL A 204 -10.97 -5.74 0.11
CA VAL A 204 -9.86 -6.56 -0.38
C VAL A 204 -8.73 -5.66 -0.85
N ILE A 205 -7.57 -5.81 -0.25
CA ILE A 205 -6.37 -5.03 -0.53
C ILE A 205 -5.22 -5.92 -0.99
N THR A 206 -4.15 -5.28 -1.45
CA THR A 206 -2.88 -5.92 -1.76
C THR A 206 -1.81 -5.33 -0.86
N ALA A 207 -1.13 -6.17 -0.08
CA ALA A 207 -0.19 -5.78 0.96
C ALA A 207 1.21 -6.38 0.72
N TYR A 208 2.24 -5.58 0.93
CA TYR A 208 3.64 -5.99 0.85
C TYR A 208 4.06 -6.79 2.09
N ILE A 209 4.88 -7.81 1.87
CA ILE A 209 5.44 -8.65 2.94
C ILE A 209 6.90 -8.23 3.14
N PRO A 210 7.26 -7.57 4.26
CA PRO A 210 8.61 -7.06 4.45
C PRO A 210 9.58 -8.15 4.92
N GLY A 211 10.85 -8.02 4.53
CA GLY A 211 11.93 -8.91 4.96
C GLY A 211 12.12 -10.14 4.07
N GLU A 212 13.09 -10.96 4.46
CA GLU A 212 13.43 -12.22 3.79
C GLU A 212 12.55 -13.36 4.32
N GLY A 213 12.25 -14.33 3.44
CA GLY A 213 11.30 -15.42 3.76
C GLY A 213 9.89 -14.96 4.16
N HIS A 214 8.92 -15.86 4.22
CA HIS A 214 7.64 -15.65 4.92
C HIS A 214 6.94 -17.00 5.10
N ASN A 215 6.09 -17.10 6.11
CA ASN A 215 5.33 -18.30 6.46
C ASN A 215 3.83 -18.17 6.13
N ILE A 216 3.41 -17.10 5.46
CA ILE A 216 1.99 -16.83 5.17
C ILE A 216 1.50 -17.81 4.12
N GLN A 217 0.35 -18.39 4.38
CA GLN A 217 -0.39 -19.22 3.44
C GLN A 217 -1.74 -18.57 3.13
N GLN A 218 -2.51 -19.23 2.28
CA GLN A 218 -3.92 -18.90 2.14
C GLN A 218 -4.62 -19.08 3.49
N HIS A 219 -5.59 -18.21 3.80
CA HIS A 219 -6.35 -18.19 5.06
C HIS A 219 -5.57 -17.78 6.32
N SER A 220 -4.26 -17.58 6.24
CA SER A 220 -3.51 -17.03 7.38
C SER A 220 -4.06 -15.66 7.78
N VAL A 221 -4.17 -15.46 9.08
CA VAL A 221 -4.61 -14.23 9.72
C VAL A 221 -3.41 -13.32 9.91
N VAL A 222 -3.53 -12.07 9.44
CA VAL A 222 -2.42 -11.12 9.42
C VAL A 222 -2.84 -9.74 9.89
N GLN A 223 -1.90 -9.03 10.53
CA GLN A 223 -2.07 -7.64 10.91
C GLN A 223 -1.56 -6.74 9.77
N VAL A 224 -2.44 -5.89 9.24
CA VAL A 224 -2.13 -4.94 8.16
C VAL A 224 -1.92 -3.55 8.74
N ARG A 225 -0.87 -2.85 8.28
CA ARG A 225 -0.65 -1.43 8.59
C ARG A 225 -0.51 -0.58 7.33
N GLY A 226 -0.53 0.74 7.53
CA GLY A 226 -0.21 1.70 6.48
C GLY A 226 1.24 1.56 6.02
N GLY A 227 1.47 1.69 4.72
CA GLY A 227 2.82 1.61 4.14
C GLY A 227 2.77 1.18 2.69
N ARG A 228 3.04 2.11 1.77
CA ARG A 228 3.07 1.83 0.33
C ARG A 228 4.43 1.26 -0.05
N ALA A 229 4.44 0.19 -0.85
CA ALA A 229 5.64 -0.21 -1.58
C ALA A 229 5.80 0.74 -2.78
N GLN A 230 6.83 1.59 -2.76
CA GLN A 230 7.01 2.64 -3.76
C GLN A 230 7.21 2.07 -5.17
N ASP A 231 7.91 0.94 -5.25
CA ASP A 231 8.25 0.21 -6.46
C ASP A 231 7.05 -0.50 -7.10
N CYS A 232 6.09 -0.96 -6.29
CA CYS A 232 4.96 -1.74 -6.78
C CYS A 232 3.72 -0.85 -6.95
N PRO A 233 3.20 -0.68 -8.18
CA PRO A 233 1.91 -0.01 -8.35
C PRO A 233 0.79 -0.83 -7.67
N GLY A 234 -0.18 -0.14 -7.09
CA GLY A 234 -1.33 -0.78 -6.43
C GLY A 234 -1.08 -1.35 -5.02
N VAL A 235 0.17 -1.54 -4.59
CA VAL A 235 0.51 -2.09 -3.26
C VAL A 235 0.67 -0.97 -2.22
N LYS A 236 -0.44 -0.58 -1.59
CA LYS A 236 -0.51 0.58 -0.67
C LYS A 236 -0.36 0.24 0.82
N TYR A 237 -0.27 -1.05 1.15
CA TYR A 237 -0.27 -1.54 2.52
C TYR A 237 0.92 -2.46 2.76
N THR A 238 1.31 -2.61 4.02
CA THR A 238 2.40 -3.49 4.44
C THR A 238 1.93 -4.34 5.62
N LEU A 239 2.31 -5.63 5.63
CA LEU A 239 2.01 -6.50 6.76
C LEU A 239 2.98 -6.27 7.92
N VAL A 240 2.49 -6.42 9.14
CA VAL A 240 3.29 -6.32 10.37
C VAL A 240 3.88 -7.70 10.67
N ARG A 241 5.21 -7.76 10.84
CA ARG A 241 5.91 -8.99 11.20
C ARG A 241 5.87 -9.26 12.69
N GLY A 242 5.84 -10.55 13.05
CA GLY A 242 5.80 -10.99 14.46
C GLY A 242 4.44 -10.76 15.11
N ALA A 243 3.36 -10.67 14.31
CA ALA A 243 2.00 -10.46 14.78
C ALA A 243 1.04 -11.41 14.06
N MET A 244 0.08 -11.98 14.80
CA MET A 244 -0.83 -13.03 14.32
C MET A 244 -0.04 -14.18 13.71
N ASP A 245 -0.45 -14.70 12.56
CA ASP A 245 0.20 -15.87 11.93
C ASP A 245 1.48 -15.49 11.18
N LEU A 246 1.71 -14.19 10.95
CA LEU A 246 2.91 -13.73 10.26
C LEU A 246 4.12 -13.71 11.22
N GLY A 247 4.93 -14.76 11.13
CA GLY A 247 6.15 -14.91 11.89
C GLY A 247 7.19 -13.82 11.59
N GLY A 248 8.01 -13.53 12.60
CA GLY A 248 9.18 -12.65 12.47
C GLY A 248 10.28 -13.26 11.61
N VAL A 249 11.26 -12.44 11.22
CA VAL A 249 12.44 -12.91 10.46
C VAL A 249 13.49 -13.44 11.45
N GLY A 250 13.71 -14.75 11.46
CA GLY A 250 14.51 -15.44 12.49
C GLY A 250 15.98 -15.00 12.56
N SER A 251 16.67 -14.93 11.43
CA SER A 251 18.11 -14.60 11.34
C SER A 251 18.43 -13.10 11.45
N ARG A 252 17.46 -12.26 11.81
CA ARG A 252 17.63 -10.80 11.78
C ARG A 252 18.36 -10.29 13.02
N MET A 253 19.56 -9.74 12.85
CA MET A 253 20.32 -9.11 13.94
C MET A 253 20.08 -7.60 14.07
N THR A 254 19.85 -6.90 12.95
CA THR A 254 19.64 -5.43 12.91
C THR A 254 18.19 -5.05 12.64
N SER A 255 17.74 -3.90 13.18
CA SER A 255 16.34 -3.42 13.03
C SER A 255 15.28 -4.44 13.44
N ARG A 256 15.58 -5.22 14.48
CA ARG A 256 14.80 -6.40 14.91
C ARG A 256 13.33 -6.12 15.19
N SER A 257 13.03 -4.99 15.82
CA SER A 257 11.66 -4.56 16.13
C SER A 257 10.78 -4.41 14.89
N LYS A 258 11.34 -3.99 13.75
CA LYS A 258 10.59 -3.81 12.49
C LYS A 258 10.18 -5.14 11.86
N TYR A 259 10.93 -6.20 12.10
CA TYR A 259 10.76 -7.52 11.48
C TYR A 259 10.31 -8.60 12.47
N GLY A 260 9.91 -8.24 13.68
CA GLY A 260 9.39 -9.17 14.68
C GLY A 260 10.42 -10.17 15.22
N ALA A 261 11.71 -9.82 15.23
CA ALA A 261 12.78 -10.71 15.69
C ALA A 261 13.07 -10.52 17.19
N LYS A 262 13.04 -11.60 17.98
CA LYS A 262 13.37 -11.58 19.43
C LYS A 262 14.87 -11.37 19.67
N LYS A 263 15.24 -10.97 20.90
CA LYS A 263 16.66 -10.73 21.23
C LYS A 263 17.33 -12.09 21.33
N PRO A 264 18.42 -12.34 20.59
CA PRO A 264 19.15 -13.58 20.77
C PRO A 264 19.57 -13.65 22.24
N LYS A 265 19.38 -14.82 22.85
CA LYS A 265 19.91 -15.06 24.18
C LYS A 265 21.42 -15.19 24.01
N THR A 266 22.16 -14.28 24.62
CA THR A 266 23.60 -14.47 24.81
C THR A 266 23.73 -15.49 25.94
N ASN A 267 24.38 -16.62 25.67
CA ASN A 267 24.80 -17.55 26.72
C ASN A 267 25.92 -16.92 27.54
#